data_AF-A0A529ME05-F1
#
_entry.id   AF-A0A529ME05-F1
#
_cell.length_a   1.000
_cell.length_b   1.000
_cell.length_c   1.000
_cell.angle_alpha   90.00
_cell.angle_beta   90.00
_cell.angle_gamma   90.00
#
_symmetry.space_group_name_H-M   'P 1'
#
loop_
_entity.id
_entity.type
_entity.pdbx_description
1 polymer ?
#
loop_
_entity_poly.entity_id
_entity_poly.type
_entity_poly.pdbx_seq_one_letter_code
_entity_poly.pdbx_strand_id
1 'polypeptide(L)'
;YMTRQEAVARTLATLRFFHTSPQGPEPDATGYRGLYYHFLDMQTGRRASQCELSTIDSALLLAGALSAAAYFGEETADEQEIRTLADALYRRADWQWAQNQGATVTHGWTPENGFIKYRWEGYDEALLLYILALGSPTFPLPESSYAAWTSTYRWESCYGYEYLYAGSLFTHQLSHVWIDFRGIQDAFMRGKGIDYFENSRRATYLQQCYAIMNPRKFEGYRECCWGITASEGPGPATLKLNGVQREFYDYVGRGVPYGPDDGTLAPWAVAASLPFAPEIVLEALD
;
A
#
# COMPACT_ATOMS: atom_id res chain seq x y z
N TYR A 1 6.94 -25.11 -1.37
CA TYR A 1 5.64 -24.92 -0.68
C TYR A 1 4.44 -25.46 -1.47
N MET A 2 4.42 -25.43 -2.81
CA MET A 2 3.38 -26.09 -3.64
C MET A 2 3.89 -26.40 -5.04
N THR A 3 3.17 -27.24 -5.80
CA THR A 3 3.46 -27.53 -7.22
C THR A 3 2.97 -26.42 -8.15
N ARG A 4 3.49 -26.36 -9.39
CA ARG A 4 3.03 -25.40 -10.41
C ARG A 4 1.54 -25.57 -10.73
N GLN A 5 1.07 -26.81 -10.85
CA GLN A 5 -0.33 -27.11 -11.12
C GLN A 5 -1.27 -26.60 -10.02
N GLU A 6 -0.90 -26.79 -8.74
CA GLU A 6 -1.67 -26.25 -7.62
C GLU A 6 -1.67 -24.71 -7.60
N ALA A 7 -0.55 -24.09 -7.98
CA ALA A 7 -0.46 -22.64 -8.09
C ALA A 7 -1.36 -22.10 -9.20
N VAL A 8 -1.31 -22.70 -10.41
CA VAL A 8 -2.18 -22.36 -11.54
C VAL A 8 -3.66 -22.48 -11.16
N ALA A 9 -4.05 -23.59 -10.52
CA ALA A 9 -5.43 -23.81 -10.11
C ALA A 9 -5.93 -22.72 -9.13
N ARG A 10 -5.10 -22.34 -8.15
CA ARG A 10 -5.41 -21.26 -7.19
C ARG A 10 -5.50 -19.90 -7.89
N THR A 11 -4.55 -19.57 -8.75
CA THR A 11 -4.54 -18.30 -9.50
C THR A 11 -5.78 -18.18 -10.39
N LEU A 12 -6.13 -19.23 -11.14
CA LEU A 12 -7.32 -19.24 -11.98
C LEU A 12 -8.61 -19.10 -11.16
N ALA A 13 -8.71 -19.77 -10.01
CA ALA A 13 -9.88 -19.61 -9.14
C ALA A 13 -10.09 -18.15 -8.73
N THR A 14 -9.02 -17.46 -8.31
CA THR A 14 -9.06 -16.04 -7.92
C THR A 14 -9.38 -15.13 -9.12
N LEU A 15 -8.67 -15.27 -10.24
CA LEU A 15 -8.86 -14.40 -11.40
C LEU A 15 -10.23 -14.58 -12.04
N ARG A 16 -10.72 -15.83 -12.16
CA ARG A 16 -12.07 -16.11 -12.67
C ARG A 16 -13.13 -15.46 -11.79
N PHE A 17 -13.01 -15.60 -10.46
CA PHE A 17 -13.91 -14.94 -9.51
C PHE A 17 -13.99 -13.43 -9.75
N PHE A 18 -12.87 -12.71 -9.69
CA PHE A 18 -12.90 -11.25 -9.86
C PHE A 18 -13.37 -10.83 -11.25
N HIS A 19 -13.00 -11.59 -12.28
CA HIS A 19 -13.39 -11.30 -13.66
C HIS A 19 -14.90 -11.44 -13.91
N THR A 20 -15.53 -12.47 -13.34
CA THR A 20 -16.97 -12.76 -13.53
C THR A 20 -17.87 -12.23 -12.41
N SER A 21 -17.28 -11.68 -11.34
CA SER A 21 -18.02 -11.14 -10.20
C SER A 21 -18.97 -10.00 -10.60
N PRO A 22 -20.13 -9.86 -9.90
CA PRO A 22 -21.05 -8.76 -10.15
C PRO A 22 -20.37 -7.38 -10.03
N GLN A 23 -20.53 -6.57 -11.08
CA GLN A 23 -20.05 -5.20 -11.14
C GLN A 23 -21.22 -4.27 -11.40
N GLY A 24 -21.41 -3.27 -10.55
CA GLY A 24 -22.54 -2.35 -10.70
C GLY A 24 -22.69 -1.38 -9.53
N PRO A 25 -23.60 -0.39 -9.66
CA PRO A 25 -23.84 0.60 -8.62
C PRO A 25 -24.62 0.04 -7.42
N GLU A 26 -25.06 -1.22 -7.47
CA GLU A 26 -25.82 -1.86 -6.40
C GLU A 26 -24.99 -1.98 -5.11
N PRO A 27 -25.64 -1.84 -3.94
CA PRO A 27 -24.95 -1.79 -2.66
C PRO A 27 -24.23 -3.09 -2.27
N ASP A 28 -24.58 -4.22 -2.89
CA ASP A 28 -23.99 -5.54 -2.61
C ASP A 28 -23.17 -6.13 -3.78
N ALA A 29 -22.89 -5.33 -4.82
CA ALA A 29 -21.98 -5.73 -5.90
C ALA A 29 -20.55 -5.99 -5.38
N THR A 30 -19.78 -6.81 -6.09
CA THR A 30 -18.36 -7.07 -5.76
C THR A 30 -17.46 -5.88 -6.08
N GLY A 31 -17.89 -5.03 -7.01
CA GLY A 31 -17.23 -3.78 -7.30
C GLY A 31 -18.02 -2.95 -8.31
N TYR A 32 -17.43 -1.84 -8.74
CA TYR A 32 -18.03 -0.94 -9.71
C TYR A 32 -16.94 -0.33 -10.59
N ARG A 33 -17.23 -0.13 -11.88
CA ARG A 33 -16.30 0.53 -12.83
C ARG A 33 -14.93 -0.17 -12.93
N GLY A 34 -14.91 -1.49 -12.75
CA GLY A 34 -13.67 -2.29 -12.80
C GLY A 34 -12.78 -2.16 -11.57
N LEU A 35 -13.28 -1.52 -10.51
CA LEU A 35 -12.63 -1.38 -9.21
C LEU A 35 -13.46 -2.16 -8.17
N TYR A 36 -12.86 -2.47 -7.04
CA TYR A 36 -13.39 -3.43 -6.06
C TYR A 36 -13.52 -2.83 -4.66
N TYR A 37 -14.49 -3.35 -3.89
CA TYR A 37 -14.69 -2.96 -2.50
C TYR A 37 -13.56 -3.45 -1.60
N HIS A 38 -13.20 -2.63 -0.61
CA HIS A 38 -12.13 -2.89 0.36
C HIS A 38 -12.28 -4.26 1.01
N PHE A 39 -13.50 -4.58 1.43
CA PHE A 39 -13.86 -5.86 2.00
C PHE A 39 -14.98 -6.54 1.22
N LEU A 40 -14.73 -7.81 0.92
CA LEU A 40 -15.70 -8.71 0.32
C LEU A 40 -15.95 -9.87 1.27
N ASP A 41 -17.20 -10.29 1.40
CA ASP A 41 -17.56 -11.51 2.09
C ASP A 41 -16.96 -12.71 1.36
N MET A 42 -16.18 -13.54 2.07
CA MET A 42 -15.39 -14.62 1.47
C MET A 42 -16.26 -15.69 0.79
N GLN A 43 -17.49 -15.89 1.26
CA GLN A 43 -18.37 -16.95 0.78
C GLN A 43 -19.20 -16.49 -0.41
N THR A 44 -19.66 -15.24 -0.40
CA THR A 44 -20.58 -14.70 -1.40
C THR A 44 -19.91 -13.78 -2.42
N GLY A 45 -18.73 -13.23 -2.09
CA GLY A 45 -18.03 -12.25 -2.90
C GLY A 45 -18.70 -10.86 -2.92
N ARG A 46 -19.69 -10.63 -2.07
CA ARG A 46 -20.43 -9.36 -2.00
C ARG A 46 -19.72 -8.37 -1.09
N ARG A 47 -19.90 -7.07 -1.33
CA ARG A 47 -19.40 -6.00 -0.45
C ARG A 47 -19.76 -6.28 1.02
N ALA A 48 -18.76 -6.22 1.89
CA ALA A 48 -18.91 -6.42 3.33
C ALA A 48 -18.83 -5.10 4.11
N SER A 49 -19.47 -5.05 5.29
CA SER A 49 -19.35 -3.95 6.27
C SER A 49 -19.62 -2.54 5.72
N GLN A 50 -20.38 -2.42 4.62
CA GLN A 50 -20.64 -1.15 3.92
C GLN A 50 -19.35 -0.38 3.59
N CYS A 51 -18.22 -1.08 3.40
CA CYS A 51 -16.93 -0.45 3.11
C CYS A 51 -16.95 0.29 1.78
N GLU A 52 -15.98 1.17 1.56
CA GLU A 52 -15.79 1.85 0.30
C GLU A 52 -15.27 0.91 -0.80
N LEU A 53 -15.63 1.24 -2.04
CA LEU A 53 -14.85 0.86 -3.19
C LEU A 53 -13.48 1.51 -3.05
N SER A 54 -12.42 0.71 -2.94
CA SER A 54 -11.09 1.19 -2.59
C SER A 54 -10.18 1.18 -3.80
N THR A 55 -9.67 2.37 -4.13
CA THR A 55 -8.79 2.52 -5.29
C THR A 55 -7.40 1.91 -5.05
N ILE A 56 -6.89 1.97 -3.81
CA ILE A 56 -5.60 1.36 -3.48
C ILE A 56 -5.69 -0.16 -3.43
N ASP A 57 -6.73 -0.74 -2.84
CA ASP A 57 -6.87 -2.21 -2.81
C ASP A 57 -7.11 -2.78 -4.20
N SER A 58 -7.84 -2.04 -5.05
CA SER A 58 -7.96 -2.38 -6.47
C SER A 58 -6.59 -2.35 -7.17
N ALA A 59 -5.75 -1.34 -6.91
CA ALA A 59 -4.41 -1.29 -7.48
C ALA A 59 -3.53 -2.47 -7.01
N LEU A 60 -3.58 -2.83 -5.73
CA LEU A 60 -2.84 -3.99 -5.17
C LEU A 60 -3.32 -5.32 -5.78
N LEU A 61 -4.64 -5.51 -5.93
CA LEU A 61 -5.22 -6.67 -6.61
C LEU A 61 -4.72 -6.77 -8.05
N LEU A 62 -4.76 -5.67 -8.80
CA LEU A 62 -4.34 -5.63 -10.20
C LEU A 62 -2.84 -5.88 -10.34
N ALA A 63 -2.01 -5.32 -9.46
CA ALA A 63 -0.58 -5.60 -9.44
C ALA A 63 -0.28 -7.08 -9.20
N GLY A 64 -1.02 -7.73 -8.29
CA GLY A 64 -0.95 -9.17 -8.07
C GLY A 64 -1.35 -9.97 -9.31
N ALA A 65 -2.46 -9.61 -9.97
CA ALA A 65 -2.92 -10.27 -11.19
C ALA A 65 -1.91 -10.15 -12.34
N LEU A 66 -1.37 -8.95 -12.57
CA LEU A 66 -0.36 -8.69 -13.60
C LEU A 66 0.95 -9.44 -13.31
N SER A 67 1.35 -9.53 -12.04
CA SER A 67 2.53 -10.32 -11.64
C SER A 67 2.35 -11.80 -11.90
N ALA A 68 1.15 -12.34 -11.63
CA ALA A 68 0.83 -13.72 -11.97
C ALA A 68 0.91 -13.95 -13.49
N ALA A 69 0.36 -13.04 -14.29
CA ALA A 69 0.45 -13.11 -15.74
C ALA A 69 1.90 -13.03 -16.27
N ALA A 70 2.76 -12.23 -15.64
CA ALA A 70 4.18 -12.16 -15.98
C ALA A 70 4.94 -13.45 -15.62
N TYR A 71 4.55 -14.14 -14.56
CA TYR A 71 5.17 -15.39 -14.11
C TYR A 71 4.70 -16.63 -14.89
N PHE A 72 3.41 -16.73 -15.17
CA PHE A 72 2.80 -17.84 -15.90
C PHE A 72 2.87 -17.61 -17.41
N GLY A 73 4.04 -17.90 -17.99
CA GLY A 73 4.36 -17.70 -19.40
C GLY A 73 4.38 -18.96 -20.28
N GLU A 74 4.00 -20.13 -19.76
CA GLU A 74 4.00 -21.35 -20.58
C GLU A 74 2.87 -21.33 -21.63
N GLU A 75 3.08 -22.04 -22.74
CA GLU A 75 2.11 -22.21 -23.84
C GLU A 75 1.09 -23.31 -23.52
N THR A 76 0.45 -23.19 -22.35
CA THR A 76 -0.66 -24.05 -21.92
C THR A 76 -1.96 -23.25 -21.89
N ALA A 77 -3.10 -23.92 -22.06
CA ALA A 77 -4.41 -23.26 -22.06
C ALA A 77 -4.68 -22.54 -20.73
N ASP A 78 -4.33 -23.15 -19.60
CA ASP A 78 -4.55 -22.57 -18.27
C ASP A 78 -3.71 -21.31 -18.03
N GLU A 79 -2.43 -21.31 -18.42
CA GLU A 79 -1.58 -20.12 -18.24
C GLU A 79 -1.92 -19.01 -19.25
N GLN A 80 -2.34 -19.37 -20.46
CA GLN A 80 -2.90 -18.42 -21.41
C GLN A 80 -4.16 -17.74 -20.86
N GLU A 81 -5.02 -18.50 -20.17
CA GLU A 81 -6.20 -17.95 -19.50
C GLU A 81 -5.81 -17.00 -18.36
N ILE A 82 -4.81 -17.34 -17.53
CA ILE A 82 -4.29 -16.44 -16.48
C ILE A 82 -3.89 -15.09 -17.10
N ARG A 83 -3.08 -15.11 -18.16
CA ARG A 83 -2.62 -13.89 -18.85
C ARG A 83 -3.80 -13.07 -19.40
N THR A 84 -4.77 -13.76 -19.99
CA THR A 84 -5.98 -13.14 -20.57
C THR A 84 -6.84 -12.49 -19.51
N LEU A 85 -7.10 -13.16 -18.39
CA LEU A 85 -7.93 -12.64 -17.30
C LEU A 85 -7.27 -11.47 -16.58
N ALA A 86 -5.95 -11.54 -16.34
CA ALA A 86 -5.21 -10.45 -15.71
C ALA A 86 -5.23 -9.17 -16.57
N ASP A 87 -4.97 -9.28 -17.88
CA ASP A 87 -5.06 -8.16 -18.80
C ASP A 87 -6.50 -7.60 -18.87
N ALA A 88 -7.51 -8.47 -18.91
CA ALA A 88 -8.92 -8.07 -18.92
C ALA A 88 -9.31 -7.31 -17.63
N LEU A 89 -8.83 -7.74 -16.46
CA LEU A 89 -9.06 -7.06 -15.19
C LEU A 89 -8.40 -5.67 -15.19
N TYR A 90 -7.13 -5.58 -15.61
CA TYR A 90 -6.41 -4.31 -15.64
C TYR A 90 -7.04 -3.30 -16.61
N ARG A 91 -7.44 -3.74 -17.81
CA ARG A 91 -8.15 -2.92 -18.80
C ARG A 91 -9.52 -2.47 -18.35
N ARG A 92 -10.15 -3.16 -17.40
CA ARG A 92 -11.49 -2.83 -16.91
C ARG A 92 -11.49 -1.66 -15.93
N ALA A 93 -10.38 -1.44 -15.22
CA ALA A 93 -10.28 -0.41 -14.19
C ALA A 93 -10.39 1.01 -14.78
N ASP A 94 -11.47 1.71 -14.47
CA ASP A 94 -11.76 3.06 -14.96
C ASP A 94 -11.12 4.11 -14.05
N TRP A 95 -9.82 4.37 -14.23
CA TRP A 95 -9.08 5.33 -13.42
C TRP A 95 -9.54 6.78 -13.65
N GLN A 96 -10.05 7.10 -14.83
CA GLN A 96 -10.63 8.41 -15.14
C GLN A 96 -11.91 8.64 -14.34
N TRP A 97 -12.76 7.61 -14.18
CA TRP A 97 -13.89 7.68 -13.28
C TRP A 97 -13.43 7.85 -11.82
N ALA A 98 -12.43 7.09 -11.37
CA ALA A 98 -11.88 7.20 -10.01
C ALA A 98 -11.20 8.56 -9.71
N GLN A 99 -10.80 9.30 -10.75
CA GLN A 99 -10.35 10.67 -10.63
C GLN A 99 -11.49 11.63 -10.28
N ASN A 100 -12.76 11.27 -10.49
CA ASN A 100 -13.92 12.10 -10.15
C ASN A 100 -13.74 13.58 -10.57
N GLN A 101 -13.27 13.80 -11.80
CA GLN A 101 -13.04 15.13 -12.41
C GLN A 101 -12.10 16.08 -11.62
N GLY A 102 -11.40 15.59 -10.60
CA GLY A 102 -10.42 16.37 -9.84
C GLY A 102 -9.00 16.17 -10.35
N ALA A 103 -8.02 16.78 -9.67
CA ALA A 103 -6.63 16.64 -10.07
C ALA A 103 -6.06 15.25 -9.70
N THR A 104 -6.38 14.74 -8.51
CA THR A 104 -5.88 13.46 -7.98
C THR A 104 -6.98 12.41 -7.88
N VAL A 105 -6.60 11.13 -7.82
CA VAL A 105 -7.53 10.01 -7.62
C VAL A 105 -8.15 10.08 -6.22
N THR A 106 -9.45 9.81 -6.10
CA THR A 106 -10.13 9.71 -4.80
C THR A 106 -9.73 8.42 -4.09
N HIS A 107 -9.71 8.41 -2.75
CA HIS A 107 -9.46 7.16 -2.02
C HIS A 107 -10.50 6.09 -2.37
N GLY A 108 -11.76 6.49 -2.54
CA GLY A 108 -12.83 5.54 -2.83
C GLY A 108 -14.20 6.14 -3.10
N TRP A 109 -15.20 5.26 -3.16
CA TRP A 109 -16.59 5.59 -3.48
C TRP A 109 -17.54 4.64 -2.74
N THR A 110 -18.73 5.11 -2.38
CA THR A 110 -19.81 4.26 -1.88
C THR A 110 -21.11 4.45 -2.67
N PRO A 111 -21.92 3.40 -2.87
CA PRO A 111 -23.27 3.47 -3.43
C PRO A 111 -24.17 4.48 -2.74
N GLU A 112 -24.02 4.62 -1.43
CA GLU A 112 -24.89 5.45 -0.61
C GLU A 112 -24.58 6.95 -0.74
N ASN A 113 -23.30 7.31 -0.87
CA ASN A 113 -22.84 8.70 -0.72
C ASN A 113 -22.01 9.22 -1.90
N GLY A 114 -21.69 8.38 -2.88
CA GLY A 114 -20.78 8.76 -3.95
C GLY A 114 -19.31 8.71 -3.51
N PHE A 115 -18.47 9.54 -4.13
CA PHE A 115 -17.05 9.58 -3.83
C PHE A 115 -16.78 10.10 -2.42
N ILE A 116 -15.87 9.44 -1.70
CA ILE A 116 -15.43 9.93 -0.39
C ILE A 116 -14.58 11.20 -0.56
N LYS A 117 -14.57 12.05 0.47
CA LYS A 117 -13.90 13.35 0.42
C LYS A 117 -12.38 13.28 0.27
N TYR A 118 -11.77 12.16 0.66
CA TYR A 118 -10.32 11.99 0.68
C TYR A 118 -9.78 11.66 -0.71
N ARG A 119 -8.65 12.27 -1.05
CA ARG A 119 -7.95 12.12 -2.31
C ARG A 119 -6.47 11.88 -2.02
N TRP A 120 -5.81 11.12 -2.89
CA TRP A 120 -4.41 10.78 -2.71
C TRP A 120 -3.54 12.03 -2.85
N GLU A 121 -2.65 12.22 -1.89
CA GLU A 121 -1.75 13.37 -1.72
C GLU A 121 -0.41 12.81 -1.27
N GLY A 122 0.56 12.79 -2.19
CA GLY A 122 1.85 12.16 -1.95
C GLY A 122 2.73 12.93 -0.95
N TYR A 123 3.77 12.34 -0.39
CA TYR A 123 4.15 10.94 -0.58
C TYR A 123 3.34 10.03 0.35
N ASP A 124 2.64 9.08 -0.24
CA ASP A 124 1.75 8.11 0.40
C ASP A 124 1.90 6.76 -0.32
N GLU A 125 1.12 5.75 0.07
CA GLU A 125 1.18 4.41 -0.50
C GLU A 125 0.70 4.30 -1.96
N ALA A 126 0.18 5.39 -2.55
CA ALA A 126 -0.44 5.39 -3.87
C ALA A 126 0.56 5.40 -5.05
N LEU A 127 1.87 5.30 -4.81
CA LEU A 127 2.87 5.29 -5.90
C LEU A 127 2.57 4.21 -6.95
N LEU A 128 2.31 2.96 -6.52
CA LEU A 128 1.92 1.87 -7.42
C LEU A 128 0.59 2.15 -8.14
N LEU A 129 -0.39 2.71 -7.43
CA LEU A 129 -1.69 3.09 -8.00
C LEU A 129 -1.50 4.06 -9.17
N TYR A 130 -0.71 5.11 -9.00
CA TYR A 130 -0.45 6.07 -10.08
C TYR A 130 0.29 5.45 -11.26
N ILE A 131 1.24 4.55 -11.02
CA ILE A 131 1.95 3.85 -12.10
C ILE A 131 0.97 3.01 -12.94
N LEU A 132 0.11 2.23 -12.28
CA LEU A 132 -0.91 1.43 -12.97
C LEU A 132 -1.93 2.32 -13.69
N ALA A 133 -2.36 3.40 -13.06
CA ALA A 133 -3.39 4.29 -13.61
C ALA A 133 -2.89 5.11 -14.81
N LEU A 134 -1.63 5.56 -14.80
CA LEU A 134 -0.99 6.21 -15.95
C LEU A 134 -0.72 5.22 -17.10
N GLY A 135 -0.34 3.98 -16.76
CA GLY A 135 -0.07 2.92 -17.74
C GLY A 135 -1.31 2.28 -18.35
N SER A 136 -2.52 2.64 -17.88
CA SER A 136 -3.76 1.97 -18.31
C SER A 136 -4.01 2.17 -19.81
N PRO A 137 -4.19 1.10 -20.59
CA PRO A 137 -4.38 1.22 -22.03
C PRO A 137 -5.83 1.59 -22.44
N THR A 138 -6.75 1.69 -21.49
CA THR A 138 -8.19 1.92 -21.74
C THR A 138 -8.69 3.20 -21.06
N PHE A 139 -8.34 3.39 -19.79
CA PHE A 139 -8.77 4.54 -19.00
C PHE A 139 -7.57 5.21 -18.30
N PRO A 140 -6.55 5.70 -19.04
CA PRO A 140 -5.38 6.32 -18.43
C PRO A 140 -5.71 7.62 -17.73
N LEU A 141 -5.05 7.87 -16.60
CA LEU A 141 -5.00 9.22 -16.02
C LEU A 141 -4.16 10.15 -16.92
N PRO A 142 -4.50 11.46 -16.97
CA PRO A 142 -3.61 12.44 -17.58
C PRO A 142 -2.32 12.59 -16.75
N GLU A 143 -1.21 12.97 -17.41
CA GLU A 143 0.08 13.23 -16.77
C GLU A 143 -0.02 14.26 -15.62
N SER A 144 -0.92 15.24 -15.75
CA SER A 144 -1.18 16.25 -14.73
C SER A 144 -1.64 15.67 -13.39
N SER A 145 -2.24 14.46 -13.38
CA SER A 145 -2.63 13.79 -12.14
C SER A 145 -1.44 13.41 -11.28
N TYR A 146 -0.36 12.95 -11.92
CA TYR A 146 0.87 12.60 -11.22
C TYR A 146 1.58 13.84 -10.69
N ALA A 147 1.61 14.92 -11.47
CA ALA A 147 2.12 16.21 -11.02
C ALA A 147 1.32 16.76 -9.82
N ALA A 148 -0.01 16.60 -9.82
CA ALA A 148 -0.85 16.99 -8.71
C ALA A 148 -0.57 16.16 -7.44
N TRP A 149 -0.45 14.83 -7.58
CA TRP A 149 -0.13 13.95 -6.45
C TRP A 149 1.25 14.22 -5.84
N THR A 150 2.27 14.42 -6.68
CA THR A 150 3.64 14.72 -6.23
C THR A 150 3.79 16.12 -5.65
N SER A 151 2.83 17.03 -5.86
CA SER A 151 2.90 18.42 -5.39
C SER A 151 2.89 18.56 -3.86
N THR A 152 2.40 17.55 -3.14
CA THR A 152 2.33 17.53 -1.68
C THR A 152 3.54 16.85 -1.04
N TYR A 153 4.52 16.39 -1.85
CA TYR A 153 5.73 15.75 -1.36
C TYR A 153 6.45 16.62 -0.33
N ARG A 154 6.82 16.00 0.80
CA ARG A 154 7.56 16.67 1.89
C ARG A 154 8.95 16.08 2.01
N TRP A 155 9.97 16.93 1.87
CA TRP A 155 11.34 16.56 2.18
C TRP A 155 11.65 16.93 3.63
N GLU A 156 12.05 15.97 4.44
CA GLU A 156 12.32 16.18 5.87
C GLU A 156 13.75 15.78 6.22
N SER A 157 14.30 16.41 7.26
CA SER A 157 15.59 16.08 7.85
C SER A 157 15.38 15.69 9.31
N CYS A 158 15.61 14.42 9.66
CA CYS A 158 15.34 13.86 10.98
C CYS A 158 16.44 12.87 11.36
N TYR A 159 16.97 12.99 12.58
CA TYR A 159 17.99 12.08 13.12
C TYR A 159 19.23 11.88 12.21
N GLY A 160 19.61 12.92 11.44
CA GLY A 160 20.73 12.85 10.51
C GLY A 160 20.40 12.29 9.12
N TYR A 161 19.14 11.93 8.86
CA TYR A 161 18.67 11.46 7.56
C TYR A 161 17.80 12.51 6.88
N GLU A 162 18.06 12.72 5.59
CA GLU A 162 17.20 13.51 4.70
C GLU A 162 16.46 12.58 3.74
N TYR A 163 15.13 12.68 3.70
CA TYR A 163 14.29 11.76 2.92
C TYR A 163 12.94 12.38 2.54
N LEU A 164 12.29 11.78 1.55
CA LEU A 164 10.90 12.03 1.20
C LEU A 164 10.03 11.38 2.28
N TYR A 165 9.36 12.22 3.05
CA TYR A 165 8.67 11.85 4.27
C TYR A 165 7.34 11.15 4.00
N ALA A 166 7.18 10.00 4.65
CA ALA A 166 5.91 9.43 5.07
C ALA A 166 6.11 8.82 6.45
N GLY A 167 5.14 9.01 7.36
CA GLY A 167 5.30 8.63 8.77
C GLY A 167 5.27 7.12 8.98
N SER A 168 4.30 6.44 8.37
CA SER A 168 4.13 4.99 8.50
C SER A 168 5.12 4.25 7.59
N LEU A 169 5.84 3.27 8.12
CA LEU A 169 6.91 2.62 7.36
C LEU A 169 6.42 1.88 6.11
N PHE A 170 5.19 1.35 6.12
CA PHE A 170 4.64 0.59 4.99
C PHE A 170 4.60 1.38 3.68
N THR A 171 4.45 2.70 3.75
CA THR A 171 4.44 3.59 2.58
C THR A 171 5.72 3.47 1.76
N HIS A 172 6.85 3.28 2.43
CA HIS A 172 8.17 3.09 1.82
C HIS A 172 8.41 1.67 1.31
N GLN A 173 7.51 0.73 1.60
CA GLN A 173 7.71 -0.71 1.38
C GLN A 173 6.76 -1.28 0.33
N LEU A 174 5.46 -0.97 0.41
CA LEU A 174 4.44 -1.72 -0.35
C LEU A 174 4.67 -1.67 -1.86
N SER A 175 4.92 -0.49 -2.43
CA SER A 175 5.10 -0.38 -3.88
C SER A 175 6.34 -1.15 -4.37
N HIS A 176 7.36 -1.34 -3.52
CA HIS A 176 8.57 -2.10 -3.85
C HIS A 176 8.36 -3.60 -3.95
N VAL A 177 7.22 -4.13 -3.50
CA VAL A 177 6.85 -5.54 -3.69
C VAL A 177 6.75 -5.88 -5.18
N TRP A 178 6.28 -4.93 -5.99
CA TRP A 178 6.03 -5.12 -7.42
C TRP A 178 7.05 -4.45 -8.32
N ILE A 179 7.62 -3.33 -7.89
CA ILE A 179 8.50 -2.52 -8.73
C ILE A 179 9.85 -2.34 -8.03
N ASP A 180 10.90 -2.75 -8.71
CA ASP A 180 12.27 -2.42 -8.30
C ASP A 180 12.57 -0.96 -8.66
N PHE A 181 12.48 -0.09 -7.65
CA PHE A 181 12.72 1.34 -7.84
C PHE A 181 14.18 1.78 -7.83
N ARG A 182 15.15 0.84 -7.83
CA ARG A 182 16.57 1.21 -7.96
C ARG A 182 16.81 1.91 -9.30
N GLY A 183 17.38 3.11 -9.24
CA GLY A 183 17.60 3.97 -10.39
C GLY A 183 16.35 4.65 -10.96
N ILE A 184 15.17 4.47 -10.36
CA ILE A 184 13.93 5.12 -10.81
C ILE A 184 13.72 6.42 -10.03
N GLN A 185 13.61 7.53 -10.77
CA GLN A 185 13.46 8.87 -10.23
C GLN A 185 12.42 9.67 -11.02
N ASP A 186 11.46 10.25 -10.32
CA ASP A 186 10.62 11.32 -10.84
C ASP A 186 11.37 12.67 -10.80
N ALA A 187 10.69 13.77 -11.14
CA ALA A 187 11.29 15.10 -11.14
C ALA A 187 11.74 15.54 -9.73
N PHE A 188 10.96 15.22 -8.69
CA PHE A 188 11.27 15.59 -7.31
C PHE A 188 12.51 14.84 -6.82
N MET A 189 12.52 13.52 -6.93
CA MET A 189 13.59 12.64 -6.46
C MET A 189 14.90 12.90 -7.21
N ARG A 190 14.84 13.20 -8.51
CA ARG A 190 16.00 13.66 -9.29
C ARG A 190 16.60 14.94 -8.73
N GLY A 191 15.76 15.89 -8.29
CA GLY A 191 16.20 17.11 -7.61
C GLY A 191 16.87 16.86 -6.26
N LYS A 192 16.65 15.70 -5.64
CA LYS A 192 17.29 15.27 -4.38
C LYS A 192 18.51 14.37 -4.58
N GLY A 193 18.73 13.90 -5.82
CA GLY A 193 19.88 13.06 -6.16
C GLY A 193 19.81 11.63 -5.63
N ILE A 194 18.63 11.15 -5.22
CA ILE A 194 18.40 9.76 -4.77
C ILE A 194 17.20 9.15 -5.48
N ASP A 195 17.11 7.83 -5.52
CA ASP A 195 15.94 7.10 -6.01
C ASP A 195 15.01 6.70 -4.84
N TYR A 196 13.85 6.12 -5.15
CA TYR A 196 12.92 5.67 -4.11
C TYR A 196 13.48 4.50 -3.28
N PHE A 197 14.38 3.67 -3.81
CA PHE A 197 14.99 2.57 -3.05
C PHE A 197 15.90 3.10 -1.93
N GLU A 198 16.77 4.05 -2.27
CA GLU A 198 17.61 4.75 -1.29
C GLU A 198 16.75 5.55 -0.32
N ASN A 199 15.63 6.15 -0.77
CA ASN A 199 14.69 6.81 0.12
C ASN A 199 14.12 5.85 1.18
N SER A 200 13.67 4.67 0.75
CA SER A 200 13.13 3.64 1.65
C SER A 200 14.18 3.10 2.61
N ARG A 201 15.44 2.92 2.14
CA ARG A 201 16.58 2.60 3.02
C ARG A 201 16.77 3.64 4.11
N ARG A 202 16.74 4.93 3.78
CA ARG A 202 16.83 6.02 4.77
C ARG A 202 15.67 6.02 5.75
N ALA A 203 14.43 5.80 5.27
CA ALA A 203 13.26 5.69 6.13
C ALA A 203 13.36 4.51 7.12
N THR A 204 13.90 3.37 6.68
CA THR A 204 14.18 2.21 7.55
C THR A 204 15.18 2.54 8.65
N TYR A 205 16.32 3.17 8.33
CA TYR A 205 17.28 3.57 9.36
C TYR A 205 16.71 4.60 10.33
N LEU A 206 15.95 5.56 9.81
CA LEU A 206 15.29 6.57 10.63
C LEU A 206 14.36 5.94 11.67
N GLN A 207 13.62 4.88 11.30
CA GLN A 207 12.76 4.13 12.21
C GLN A 207 13.53 3.48 13.36
N GLN A 208 14.67 2.83 13.06
CA GLN A 208 15.53 2.27 14.10
C GLN A 208 16.12 3.39 14.99
N CYS A 209 16.62 4.48 14.39
CA CYS A 209 17.12 5.63 15.15
C CYS A 209 16.06 6.24 16.06
N TYR A 210 14.81 6.34 15.60
CA TYR A 210 13.69 6.79 16.44
C TYR A 210 13.50 5.89 17.66
N ALA A 211 13.53 4.56 17.47
CA ALA A 211 13.41 3.60 18.55
C ALA A 211 14.60 3.65 19.53
N ILE A 212 15.83 3.88 19.05
CA ILE A 212 17.00 4.08 19.90
C ILE A 212 16.87 5.36 20.73
N MET A 213 16.44 6.46 20.10
CA MET A 213 16.25 7.75 20.78
C MET A 213 15.08 7.72 21.76
N ASN A 214 14.03 6.93 21.45
CA ASN A 214 12.86 6.66 22.27
C ASN A 214 12.30 7.92 22.96
N PRO A 215 11.88 8.96 22.20
CA PRO A 215 11.49 10.25 22.76
C PRO A 215 10.29 10.13 23.72
N ARG A 216 9.43 9.12 23.51
CA ARG A 216 8.27 8.81 24.36
C ARG A 216 8.56 7.84 25.50
N LYS A 217 9.82 7.39 25.64
CA LYS A 217 10.30 6.51 26.72
C LYS A 217 9.45 5.25 26.90
N PHE A 218 9.04 4.63 25.80
CA PHE A 218 8.33 3.35 25.83
C PHE A 218 9.29 2.24 26.23
N GLU A 219 8.80 1.28 27.00
CA GLU A 219 9.58 0.08 27.31
C GLU A 219 9.78 -0.76 26.05
N GLY A 220 10.96 -1.34 25.89
CA GLY A 220 11.29 -2.21 24.75
C GLY A 220 11.93 -1.49 23.57
N TYR A 221 11.56 -0.25 23.25
CA TYR A 221 12.16 0.51 22.13
C TYR A 221 13.68 0.60 22.27
N ARG A 222 14.40 0.06 21.28
CA ARG A 222 15.85 -0.02 21.21
C ARG A 222 16.28 -0.45 19.80
N GLU A 223 17.59 -0.59 19.60
CA GLU A 223 18.23 -1.00 18.35
C GLU A 223 17.59 -2.24 17.69
N CYS A 224 17.26 -3.28 18.47
CA CYS A 224 16.61 -4.51 17.97
C CYS A 224 15.08 -4.56 18.18
N CYS A 225 14.45 -3.47 18.62
CA CYS A 225 12.98 -3.43 18.80
C CYS A 225 12.42 -2.11 18.28
N TRP A 226 12.06 -2.13 17.01
CA TRP A 226 11.53 -1.01 16.24
C TRP A 226 10.50 -1.53 15.22
N GLY A 227 10.02 -0.66 14.32
CA GLY A 227 9.04 -1.01 13.28
C GLY A 227 7.67 -0.44 13.58
N ILE A 228 7.51 0.87 13.42
CA ILE A 228 6.27 1.59 13.68
C ILE A 228 5.59 1.88 12.34
N THR A 229 4.41 1.30 12.16
CA THR A 229 3.61 1.44 10.94
C THR A 229 2.12 1.22 11.25
N ALA A 230 1.25 1.47 10.27
CA ALA A 230 -0.16 1.14 10.37
C ALA A 230 -0.37 -0.32 10.80
N SER A 231 -1.09 -0.53 11.89
CA SER A 231 -1.31 -1.85 12.48
C SER A 231 -2.50 -1.82 13.43
N GLU A 232 -2.95 -3.00 13.83
CA GLU A 232 -3.74 -3.17 15.05
C GLU A 232 -2.94 -2.74 16.29
N GLY A 233 -3.65 -2.43 17.37
CA GLY A 233 -3.07 -2.09 18.66
C GLY A 233 -3.93 -2.53 19.84
N PRO A 234 -3.48 -2.30 21.08
CA PRO A 234 -4.16 -2.78 22.27
C PRO A 234 -5.33 -1.89 22.74
N GLY A 235 -5.66 -0.84 21.97
CA GLY A 235 -6.68 0.14 22.32
C GLY A 235 -8.09 -0.18 21.78
N PRO A 236 -9.05 0.75 21.96
CA PRO A 236 -8.89 2.06 22.60
C PRO A 236 -8.76 1.94 24.11
N ALA A 237 -7.66 2.43 24.69
CA ALA A 237 -7.45 2.40 26.14
C ALA A 237 -6.51 3.53 26.61
N THR A 238 -6.78 4.08 27.79
CA THR A 238 -5.89 5.03 28.46
C THR A 238 -5.39 4.43 29.77
N LEU A 239 -4.08 4.20 29.86
CA LEU A 239 -3.45 3.54 31.00
C LEU A 239 -2.36 4.42 31.62
N LYS A 240 -2.12 4.29 32.92
CA LYS A 240 -0.99 4.91 33.61
C LYS A 240 0.13 3.90 33.75
N LEU A 241 1.15 3.98 32.90
CA LEU A 241 2.31 3.09 32.89
C LEU A 241 3.54 3.83 33.45
N ASN A 242 4.17 3.28 34.49
CA ASN A 242 5.33 3.89 35.16
C ASN A 242 5.13 5.37 35.53
N GLY A 243 3.92 5.70 36.01
CA GLY A 243 3.57 7.06 36.40
C GLY A 243 3.14 7.98 35.25
N VAL A 244 3.32 7.56 33.99
CA VAL A 244 2.98 8.33 32.78
C VAL A 244 1.63 7.87 32.22
N GLN A 245 0.73 8.80 31.97
CA GLN A 245 -0.51 8.50 31.26
C GLN A 245 -0.23 8.30 29.78
N ARG A 246 -0.72 7.19 29.21
CA ARG A 246 -0.54 6.81 27.82
C ARG A 246 -1.89 6.44 27.22
N GLU A 247 -2.11 6.91 26.00
CA GLU A 247 -3.25 6.56 25.17
C GLU A 247 -2.80 5.50 24.16
N PHE A 248 -3.61 4.44 24.04
CA PHE A 248 -3.43 3.35 23.10
C PHE A 248 -4.59 3.32 22.12
N TYR A 249 -4.26 3.05 20.87
CA TYR A 249 -5.22 3.01 19.77
C TYR A 249 -5.49 1.57 19.37
N ASP A 250 -6.65 1.36 18.75
CA ASP A 250 -6.95 0.14 17.98
C ASP A 250 -6.14 0.18 16.66
N TYR A 251 -6.75 -0.19 15.52
CA TYR A 251 -6.16 0.11 14.22
C TYR A 251 -5.96 1.63 14.01
N VAL A 252 -4.72 2.03 13.73
CA VAL A 252 -4.39 3.40 13.31
C VAL A 252 -3.12 3.41 12.46
N GLY A 253 -3.01 4.40 11.56
CA GLY A 253 -1.80 4.69 10.80
C GLY A 253 -0.67 5.22 11.69
N ARG A 254 -0.06 4.36 12.51
CA ARG A 254 1.09 4.72 13.35
C ARG A 254 2.28 5.08 12.47
N GLY A 255 3.04 6.09 12.88
CA GLY A 255 4.15 6.59 12.09
C GLY A 255 5.04 7.55 12.85
N VAL A 256 6.29 7.66 12.43
CA VAL A 256 7.32 8.47 13.09
C VAL A 256 8.05 9.38 12.11
N PRO A 257 8.61 10.51 12.57
CA PRO A 257 8.62 10.99 13.96
C PRO A 257 7.39 11.81 14.36
N TYR A 258 6.50 12.16 13.42
CA TYR A 258 5.41 13.11 13.67
C TYR A 258 4.02 12.48 13.78
N GLY A 259 3.89 11.18 13.51
CA GLY A 259 2.61 10.47 13.56
C GLY A 259 2.28 9.91 14.94
N PRO A 260 1.15 9.17 15.06
CA PRO A 260 0.81 8.46 16.27
C PRO A 260 1.88 7.41 16.61
N ASP A 261 2.38 7.46 17.84
CA ASP A 261 3.27 6.46 18.44
C ASP A 261 2.77 6.13 19.84
N ASP A 262 2.00 5.04 19.99
CA ASP A 262 1.52 4.57 21.29
C ASP A 262 2.41 3.46 21.88
N GLY A 263 3.62 3.26 21.34
CA GLY A 263 4.53 2.20 21.77
C GLY A 263 4.28 0.85 21.11
N THR A 264 3.29 0.74 20.23
CA THR A 264 2.99 -0.49 19.50
C THR A 264 3.96 -0.67 18.34
N LEU A 265 4.62 -1.83 18.30
CA LEU A 265 5.48 -2.24 17.20
C LEU A 265 4.77 -3.27 16.32
N ALA A 266 5.08 -3.24 15.02
CA ALA A 266 4.57 -4.14 14.02
C ALA A 266 5.74 -4.93 13.41
N PRO A 267 6.02 -6.17 13.88
CA PRO A 267 7.20 -6.93 13.46
C PRO A 267 7.30 -7.17 11.95
N TRP A 268 6.18 -7.26 11.26
CA TRP A 268 6.16 -7.45 9.81
C TRP A 268 6.82 -6.28 9.07
N ALA A 269 6.79 -5.06 9.62
CA ALA A 269 7.41 -3.88 9.01
C ALA A 269 8.94 -3.94 9.08
N VAL A 270 9.48 -4.56 10.14
CA VAL A 270 10.92 -4.84 10.24
C VAL A 270 11.31 -5.87 9.19
N ALA A 271 10.58 -6.99 9.11
CA ALA A 271 10.84 -8.04 8.12
C ALA A 271 10.73 -7.53 6.68
N ALA A 272 9.71 -6.71 6.37
CA ALA A 272 9.53 -6.08 5.06
C ALA A 272 10.64 -5.08 4.71
N SER A 273 11.44 -4.65 5.70
CA SER A 273 12.58 -3.77 5.47
C SER A 273 13.86 -4.50 5.04
N LEU A 274 13.87 -5.84 5.05
CA LEU A 274 15.06 -6.65 4.77
C LEU A 274 15.76 -6.29 3.44
N PRO A 275 15.04 -6.00 2.33
CA PRO A 275 15.71 -5.61 1.08
C PRO A 275 16.45 -4.28 1.15
N PHE A 276 16.06 -3.38 2.07
CA PHE A 276 16.59 -2.01 2.14
C PHE A 276 17.75 -1.88 3.12
N ALA A 277 17.67 -2.54 4.28
CA ALA A 277 18.69 -2.45 5.33
C ALA A 277 18.88 -3.80 6.04
N PRO A 278 19.39 -4.83 5.33
CA PRO A 278 19.53 -6.17 5.90
C PRO A 278 20.35 -6.22 7.19
N GLU A 279 21.34 -5.35 7.33
CA GLU A 279 22.23 -5.29 8.50
C GLU A 279 21.49 -5.03 9.82
N ILE A 280 20.49 -4.13 9.83
CA ILE A 280 19.74 -3.79 11.06
C ILE A 280 18.47 -4.60 11.20
N VAL A 281 17.98 -5.18 10.09
CA VAL A 281 16.79 -6.03 10.09
C VAL A 281 17.13 -7.42 10.63
N LEU A 282 18.24 -8.03 10.19
CA LEU A 282 18.63 -9.35 10.67
C LEU A 282 18.88 -9.35 12.18
N GLU A 283 19.57 -8.34 12.70
CA GLU A 283 19.77 -8.17 14.15
C GLU A 283 18.49 -7.96 14.95
N ALA A 284 17.42 -7.48 14.33
CA ALA A 284 16.12 -7.30 14.97
C ALA A 284 15.20 -8.52 14.85
N LEU A 285 15.52 -9.47 13.95
CA LEU A 285 14.76 -10.71 13.75
C LEU A 285 15.36 -11.91 14.52
N ASP A 286 16.63 -11.83 14.88
CA ASP A 286 17.33 -12.82 15.73
C ASP A 286 16.90 -12.76 17.21
#